data_AF-A0A0R3EME8-F1
#
_entry.id   AF-A0A0R3EME8-F1
#
_cell.length_a   1.000
_cell.length_b   1.000
_cell.length_c   1.000
_cell.angle_alpha   90.00
_cell.angle_beta   90.00
_cell.angle_gamma   90.00
#
_symmetry.space_group_name_H-M   'P 1'
#
loop_
_entity.id
_entity.type
_entity.pdbx_description
1 polymer ?
#
loop_
_entity_poly.entity_id
_entity_poly.type
_entity_poly.pdbx_seq_one_letter_code
_entity_poly.pdbx_strand_id
1 'polypeptide(L)'
;MTERLFGDRGWRRSAFEQVVDEPSGPTQTEAVTAFVAAGEALLHAEAEALQRKWWWSGRRKAAVADAHQSADRLFRQAHESISGAYVGSIPGRWGLLSSDIESTIERYLRGPVESELRDRLRAIKPRLFEARIQAHEGDRTLESELTRELVRCVDLEPDNVRARRLIHHLPSRERRIPDVDFVSVAERLDAGVHPPFNERYFHYRDVVNSLSRPRFPLATIWVSFWSMQELKLHDIVVEAGDTGRRRERRKRPIGLGTAVLSHLCRSADRHGLAIFGEIMPGDRTEESSARLARWYERHGFVITQKSPGVYLWAKIRREPKPLDS
;
A
#
# COMPACT_ATOMS: atom_id res chain seq x y z
N MET A 1 -52.10 -4.39 -31.24
CA MET A 1 -52.60 -3.11 -30.72
C MET A 1 -52.64 -3.17 -29.21
N THR A 2 -51.63 -2.60 -28.54
CA THR A 2 -51.73 -2.03 -27.19
C THR A 2 -50.43 -1.28 -26.91
N GLU A 3 -50.53 0.03 -26.99
CA GLU A 3 -49.50 1.01 -26.66
C GLU A 3 -49.39 1.18 -25.14
N ARG A 4 -48.15 1.49 -24.72
CA ARG A 4 -47.75 2.29 -23.56
C ARG A 4 -48.13 1.77 -22.17
N LEU A 5 -47.10 1.38 -21.42
CA LEU A 5 -46.82 1.86 -20.07
C LEU A 5 -45.36 1.49 -19.73
N PHE A 6 -44.66 2.41 -19.06
CA PHE A 6 -43.25 2.42 -18.66
C PHE A 6 -42.30 3.20 -19.57
N GLY A 7 -42.40 4.51 -19.42
CA GLY A 7 -41.43 5.50 -19.87
C GLY A 7 -40.06 5.32 -19.21
N ASP A 8 -39.04 5.39 -20.05
CA ASP A 8 -38.13 6.54 -20.08
C ASP A 8 -37.74 7.10 -18.70
N ARG A 9 -36.92 6.32 -17.98
CA ARG A 9 -36.03 6.87 -16.97
C ARG A 9 -34.62 6.88 -17.55
N GLY A 10 -34.30 8.01 -18.17
CA GLY A 10 -32.95 8.41 -18.51
C GLY A 10 -32.05 8.22 -17.30
N TRP A 11 -31.22 7.17 -17.36
CA TRP A 11 -30.08 7.04 -16.48
C TRP A 11 -29.22 8.26 -16.73
N ARG A 12 -29.20 9.17 -15.74
CA ARG A 12 -28.25 10.27 -15.73
C ARG A 12 -26.88 9.68 -16.03
N ARG A 13 -26.34 10.06 -17.19
CA ARG A 13 -24.90 10.08 -17.43
C ARG A 13 -24.30 10.85 -16.25
N SER A 14 -23.88 10.14 -15.22
CA SER A 14 -22.88 10.67 -14.30
C SER A 14 -21.65 10.78 -15.17
N ALA A 15 -21.44 11.98 -15.71
CA ALA A 15 -20.16 12.39 -16.24
C ALA A 15 -19.15 12.23 -15.09
N PHE A 16 -18.61 11.03 -14.95
CA PHE A 16 -17.28 10.86 -14.39
C PHE A 16 -16.37 11.42 -15.47
N GLU A 17 -16.24 12.75 -15.47
CA GLU A 17 -15.05 13.38 -16.02
C GLU A 17 -13.87 12.56 -15.49
N GLN A 18 -13.10 12.01 -16.41
CA GLN A 18 -11.75 11.55 -16.14
C GLN A 18 -11.00 12.76 -15.59
N VAL A 19 -11.01 12.91 -14.27
CA VAL A 19 -10.03 13.73 -13.58
C VAL A 19 -8.71 13.04 -13.88
N VAL A 20 -8.00 13.57 -14.87
CA VAL A 20 -6.57 13.35 -15.00
C VAL A 20 -6.01 13.76 -13.65
N ASP A 21 -5.59 12.77 -12.86
CA ASP A 21 -5.00 12.94 -11.53
C ASP A 21 -3.66 13.69 -11.71
N GLU A 22 -3.73 15.01 -11.88
CA GLU A 22 -2.56 15.86 -11.71
C GLU A 22 -2.10 15.72 -10.24
N PRO A 23 -0.81 15.46 -10.00
CA PRO A 23 -0.32 15.22 -8.65
C PRO A 23 -0.41 16.51 -7.83
N SER A 24 -1.42 16.62 -6.96
CA SER A 24 -1.66 17.80 -6.12
C SER A 24 -0.71 17.94 -4.91
N GLY A 25 0.36 17.14 -4.84
CA GLY A 25 1.35 17.17 -3.76
C GLY A 25 2.78 17.19 -4.31
N PRO A 26 3.76 17.66 -3.53
CA PRO A 26 5.13 17.82 -3.98
C PRO A 26 5.69 16.47 -4.45
N THR A 27 6.50 16.53 -5.50
CA THR A 27 7.34 15.41 -5.93
C THR A 27 8.35 15.04 -4.84
N GLN A 28 8.94 13.84 -4.93
CA GLN A 28 9.98 13.43 -3.98
C GLN A 28 11.14 14.44 -3.94
N THR A 29 11.58 14.92 -5.10
CA THR A 29 12.66 15.90 -5.22
C THR A 29 12.28 17.25 -4.64
N GLU A 30 11.07 17.76 -4.91
CA GLU A 30 10.60 19.01 -4.30
C GLU A 30 10.53 18.91 -2.77
N ALA A 31 10.09 17.77 -2.22
CA ALA A 31 10.04 17.56 -0.78
C ALA A 31 11.44 17.56 -0.14
N VAL A 32 12.42 16.90 -0.77
CA VAL A 32 13.82 16.90 -0.30
C VAL A 32 14.44 18.30 -0.41
N THR A 33 14.24 18.99 -1.53
CA THR A 33 14.73 20.37 -1.71
C THR A 33 14.14 21.32 -0.66
N ALA A 34 12.84 21.22 -0.39
CA ALA A 34 12.18 22.02 0.65
C ALA A 34 12.72 21.70 2.05
N PHE A 35 13.01 20.43 2.34
CA PHE A 35 13.61 20.02 3.61
C PHE A 35 15.02 20.59 3.80
N VAL A 36 15.87 20.49 2.77
CA VAL A 36 17.24 21.05 2.81
C VAL A 36 17.19 22.57 3.02
N ALA A 37 16.38 23.29 2.24
CA ALA A 37 16.24 24.73 2.36
C ALA A 37 15.71 25.16 3.75
N ALA A 38 14.76 24.41 4.32
CA ALA A 38 14.25 24.69 5.65
C ALA A 38 15.31 24.43 6.75
N GLY A 39 16.16 23.42 6.57
CA GLY A 39 17.29 23.14 7.47
C GLY A 39 18.33 24.26 7.44
N GLU A 40 18.71 24.73 6.26
CA GLU A 40 19.61 25.87 6.10
C GLU A 40 19.06 27.15 6.75
N ALA A 41 17.77 27.43 6.56
CA ALA A 41 17.10 28.57 7.18
C ALA A 41 17.07 28.47 8.72
N LEU A 42 16.85 27.28 9.26
CA LEU A 42 16.87 27.04 10.71
C LEU A 42 18.27 27.25 11.28
N LEU A 43 19.31 26.68 10.66
CA LEU A 43 20.69 26.87 11.09
C LEU A 43 21.11 28.34 11.06
N HIS A 44 20.67 29.08 10.03
CA HIS A 44 20.91 30.52 9.95
C HIS A 44 20.22 31.28 11.10
N ALA A 45 18.96 30.98 11.38
CA ALA A 45 18.21 31.61 12.47
C ALA A 45 18.75 31.24 13.86
N GLU A 46 19.20 30.00 14.06
CA GLU A 46 19.89 29.56 15.27
C GLU A 46 21.21 30.32 15.48
N ALA A 47 22.03 30.46 14.43
CA ALA A 47 23.27 31.22 14.51
C ALA A 47 23.02 32.69 14.87
N GLU A 48 21.98 33.32 14.32
CA GLU A 48 21.61 34.70 14.67
C GLU A 48 21.07 34.79 16.12
N ALA A 49 20.27 33.82 16.55
CA ALA A 49 19.76 33.75 17.92
C ALA A 49 20.87 33.54 18.96
N LEU A 50 21.93 32.79 18.62
CA LEU A 50 23.10 32.60 19.49
C LEU A 50 23.95 33.86 19.60
N GLN A 51 23.96 34.73 18.58
CA GLN A 51 24.66 36.00 18.63
C GLN A 51 23.99 37.06 19.51
N ARG A 52 22.85 36.75 20.16
CA ARG A 52 22.02 37.71 20.89
C ARG A 52 22.82 38.59 21.85
N LYS A 53 22.90 39.89 21.50
CA LYS A 53 23.73 40.87 22.22
C LYS A 53 22.90 41.62 23.25
N TRP A 54 23.48 41.94 24.40
CA TRP A 54 22.78 42.62 25.48
C TRP A 54 22.23 43.99 25.04
N TRP A 55 22.98 44.71 24.20
CA TRP A 55 22.65 46.04 23.66
C TRP A 55 21.61 46.06 22.53
N TRP A 56 21.10 44.90 22.10
CA TRP A 56 20.03 44.88 21.10
C TRP A 56 18.73 45.46 21.67
N SER A 57 18.05 46.25 20.84
CA SER A 57 16.72 46.76 21.16
C SER A 57 15.72 45.62 21.36
N GLY A 58 14.67 45.86 22.15
CA GLY A 58 13.59 44.88 22.37
C GLY A 58 12.96 44.39 21.06
N ARG A 59 12.75 45.30 20.10
CA ARG A 59 12.24 44.95 18.75
C ARG A 59 13.15 43.99 17.99
N ARG A 60 14.48 44.20 18.04
CA ARG A 60 15.43 43.30 17.38
C ARG A 60 15.46 41.93 18.04
N LYS A 61 15.43 41.87 19.38
CA LYS A 61 15.37 40.61 20.12
C LYS A 61 14.09 39.82 19.78
N ALA A 62 12.96 40.49 19.64
CA ALA A 62 11.69 39.87 19.23
C ALA A 62 11.74 39.34 17.79
N ALA A 63 12.23 40.15 16.84
CA ALA A 63 12.33 39.75 15.44
C ALA A 63 13.19 38.48 15.23
N VAL A 64 14.32 38.37 15.92
CA VAL A 64 15.18 37.17 15.85
C VAL A 64 14.49 35.94 16.45
N ALA A 65 13.76 36.10 17.56
CA ALA A 65 12.99 35.01 18.15
C ALA A 65 11.85 34.54 17.22
N ASP A 66 11.13 35.48 16.59
CA ASP A 66 10.05 35.18 15.64
C ASP A 66 10.58 34.49 14.37
N ALA A 67 11.76 34.92 13.88
CA ALA A 67 12.44 34.29 12.75
C ALA A 67 12.82 32.85 13.07
N HIS A 68 13.44 32.61 14.24
CA HIS A 68 13.79 31.26 14.70
C HIS A 68 12.56 30.35 14.83
N GLN A 69 11.49 30.83 15.49
CA GLN A 69 10.25 30.05 15.62
C GLN A 69 9.60 29.75 14.26
N SER A 70 9.71 30.67 13.30
CA SER A 70 9.17 30.46 11.96
C SER A 70 10.01 29.46 11.16
N ALA A 71 11.34 29.54 11.24
CA ALA A 71 12.24 28.58 10.60
C ALA A 71 12.07 27.16 11.18
N ASP A 72 11.95 27.03 12.50
CA ASP A 72 11.71 25.75 13.17
C ASP A 72 10.35 25.13 12.77
N ARG A 73 9.28 25.95 12.66
CA ARG A 73 7.99 25.48 12.13
C ARG A 73 8.11 24.97 10.69
N LEU A 74 8.82 25.70 9.82
CA LEU A 74 9.04 25.30 8.43
C LEU A 74 9.85 24.01 8.35
N PHE A 75 10.91 23.89 9.15
CA PHE A 75 11.73 22.68 9.21
C PHE A 75 10.89 21.47 9.65
N ARG A 76 10.09 21.60 10.71
CA ARG A 76 9.19 20.51 11.17
C ARG A 76 8.16 20.13 10.11
N GLN A 77 7.57 21.11 9.42
CA GLN A 77 6.63 20.85 8.33
C GLN A 77 7.31 20.13 7.15
N ALA A 78 8.51 20.56 6.76
CA ALA A 78 9.26 19.93 5.68
C ALA A 78 9.73 18.52 6.05
N HIS A 79 10.16 18.31 7.30
CA HIS A 79 10.49 16.98 7.82
C HIS A 79 9.28 16.03 7.75
N GLU A 80 8.08 16.50 8.13
CA GLU A 80 6.85 15.70 8.02
C GLU A 80 6.42 15.43 6.57
N SER A 81 6.78 16.30 5.61
CA SER A 81 6.39 16.13 4.21
C SER A 81 7.16 15.02 3.50
N ILE A 82 8.36 14.65 3.98
CA ILE A 82 9.22 13.60 3.42
C ILE A 82 8.48 12.26 3.32
N SER A 83 7.76 11.84 4.36
CA SER A 83 6.98 10.60 4.33
C SER A 83 5.72 10.74 3.46
N GLY A 84 5.07 11.91 3.49
CA GLY A 84 3.87 12.21 2.69
C GLY A 84 4.12 12.23 1.18
N ALA A 85 5.31 12.67 0.75
CA ALA A 85 5.76 12.63 -0.63
C ALA A 85 6.31 11.26 -1.06
N TYR A 86 6.33 10.27 -0.15
CA TYR A 86 6.88 8.93 -0.37
C TYR A 86 8.34 8.97 -0.86
N VAL A 87 9.15 9.87 -0.30
CA VAL A 87 10.58 10.00 -0.63
C VAL A 87 11.27 8.64 -0.44
N GLY A 88 12.10 8.27 -1.42
CA GLY A 88 12.82 7.00 -1.46
C GLY A 88 12.04 5.84 -2.09
N SER A 89 10.72 5.98 -2.34
CA SER A 89 9.93 4.97 -3.03
C SER A 89 10.25 4.89 -4.53
N ILE A 90 10.16 3.70 -5.12
CA ILE A 90 10.36 3.49 -6.55
C ILE A 90 8.98 3.47 -7.24
N PRO A 91 8.74 4.34 -8.26
CA PRO A 91 7.50 4.30 -9.03
C PRO A 91 7.19 2.90 -9.57
N GLY A 92 5.96 2.43 -9.35
CA GLY A 92 5.51 1.11 -9.82
C GLY A 92 5.99 -0.09 -8.99
N ARG A 93 6.89 0.10 -8.03
CA ARG A 93 7.32 -0.95 -7.09
C ARG A 93 6.82 -0.64 -5.68
N TRP A 94 6.31 -1.68 -5.04
CA TRP A 94 5.81 -1.57 -3.68
C TRP A 94 6.82 -2.10 -2.67
N GLY A 95 7.07 -1.34 -1.62
CA GLY A 95 7.99 -1.68 -0.52
C GLY A 95 7.80 -0.77 0.69
N LEU A 96 8.78 -0.81 1.59
CA LEU A 96 8.73 -0.17 2.91
C LEU A 96 8.37 1.32 2.84
N LEU A 97 8.97 2.01 1.88
CA LEU A 97 8.86 3.46 1.73
C LEU A 97 7.70 3.91 0.83
N SER A 98 6.95 2.97 0.23
CA SER A 98 5.82 3.24 -0.67
C SER A 98 4.55 3.72 0.03
N SER A 99 4.55 3.74 1.37
CA SER A 99 3.45 4.22 2.19
C SER A 99 3.94 4.86 3.49
N ASP A 100 2.99 5.37 4.28
CA ASP A 100 3.21 5.98 5.60
C ASP A 100 3.29 4.87 6.68
N ILE A 101 4.44 4.20 6.72
CA ILE A 101 4.75 3.20 7.74
C ILE A 101 4.93 3.85 9.12
N GLU A 102 5.40 5.10 9.17
CA GLU A 102 5.59 5.87 10.39
C GLU A 102 4.28 5.94 11.20
N SER A 103 3.17 6.33 10.55
CA SER A 103 1.84 6.34 11.17
C SER A 103 1.37 4.94 11.58
N THR A 104 1.76 3.90 10.84
CA THR A 104 1.43 2.51 11.19
C THR A 104 2.13 2.10 12.48
N ILE A 105 3.44 2.35 12.58
CA ILE A 105 4.24 2.09 13.78
C ILE A 105 3.69 2.87 14.97
N GLU A 106 3.36 4.15 14.81
CA GLU A 106 2.76 4.94 15.89
C GLU A 106 1.48 4.34 16.45
N ARG A 107 0.61 3.81 15.59
CA ARG A 107 -0.63 3.13 16.02
C ARG A 107 -0.33 1.87 16.83
N TYR A 108 0.71 1.13 16.47
CA TYR A 108 1.17 -0.01 17.27
C TYR A 108 1.70 0.43 18.63
N LEU A 109 2.57 1.44 18.66
CA LEU A 109 3.19 1.92 19.90
C LEU A 109 2.17 2.49 20.91
N ARG A 110 1.03 3.02 20.44
CA ARG A 110 -0.09 3.47 21.29
C ARG A 110 -1.02 2.34 21.74
N GLY A 111 -0.94 1.16 21.12
CA GLY A 111 -1.86 0.04 21.36
C GLY A 111 -1.32 -1.04 22.31
N PRO A 112 -2.17 -2.03 22.66
CA PRO A 112 -1.76 -3.22 23.38
C PRO A 112 -0.97 -4.13 22.44
N VAL A 113 0.35 -4.15 22.61
CA VAL A 113 1.32 -4.90 21.80
C VAL A 113 2.35 -5.49 22.76
N GLU A 114 2.77 -6.73 22.50
CA GLU A 114 3.82 -7.42 23.25
C GLU A 114 5.10 -6.59 23.30
N SER A 115 5.86 -6.71 24.40
CA SER A 115 7.04 -5.87 24.66
C SER A 115 8.10 -5.99 23.56
N GLU A 116 8.43 -7.21 23.13
CA GLU A 116 9.45 -7.43 22.10
C GLU A 116 9.06 -6.76 20.77
N LEU A 117 7.82 -6.99 20.32
CA LEU A 117 7.31 -6.37 19.08
C LEU A 117 7.31 -4.85 19.20
N ARG A 118 6.89 -4.31 20.35
CA ARG A 118 6.90 -2.87 20.61
C ARG A 118 8.32 -2.30 20.55
N ASP A 119 9.30 -2.96 21.14
CA ASP A 119 10.68 -2.48 21.20
C ASP A 119 11.34 -2.51 19.81
N ARG A 120 11.10 -3.56 19.02
CA ARG A 120 11.57 -3.61 17.62
C ARG A 120 10.95 -2.51 16.76
N LEU A 121 9.64 -2.30 16.86
CA LEU A 121 8.96 -1.22 16.13
C LEU A 121 9.47 0.17 16.57
N ARG A 122 9.76 0.36 17.87
CA ARG A 122 10.37 1.59 18.40
C ARG A 122 11.77 1.82 17.85
N ALA A 123 12.55 0.76 17.60
CA ALA A 123 13.87 0.84 16.98
C ALA A 123 13.82 1.17 15.48
N ILE A 124 12.80 0.70 14.75
CA ILE A 124 12.62 1.00 13.31
C ILE A 124 12.28 2.49 13.11
N LYS A 125 11.31 3.01 13.89
CA LYS A 125 10.71 4.33 13.64
C LYS A 125 11.71 5.49 13.41
N PRO A 126 12.71 5.73 14.29
CA PRO A 126 13.61 6.88 14.13
C PRO A 126 14.52 6.78 12.90
N ARG A 127 14.74 5.57 12.37
CA ARG A 127 15.64 5.33 11.23
C ARG A 127 14.96 5.47 9.87
N LEU A 128 13.62 5.55 9.84
CA LEU A 128 12.86 5.64 8.59
C LEU A 128 13.13 6.94 7.83
N PHE A 129 13.33 8.06 8.52
CA PHE A 129 13.65 9.33 7.87
C PHE A 129 14.95 9.23 7.07
N GLU A 130 16.01 8.76 7.72
CA GLU A 130 17.32 8.54 7.10
C GLU A 130 17.22 7.56 5.93
N ALA A 131 16.47 6.46 6.09
CA ALA A 131 16.25 5.48 5.03
C ALA A 131 15.59 6.09 3.79
N ARG A 132 14.67 7.06 3.96
CA ARG A 132 14.03 7.77 2.85
C ARG A 132 15.03 8.64 2.08
N ILE A 133 15.85 9.41 2.79
CA ILE A 133 16.85 10.29 2.19
C ILE A 133 17.91 9.46 1.44
N GLN A 134 18.50 8.46 2.10
CA GLN A 134 19.48 7.57 1.46
C GLN A 134 18.90 6.87 0.24
N ALA A 135 17.68 6.34 0.33
CA ALA A 135 17.04 5.66 -0.80
C ALA A 135 16.69 6.60 -1.96
N HIS A 136 16.47 7.89 -1.69
CA HIS A 136 16.30 8.93 -2.70
C HIS A 136 17.62 9.25 -3.41
N GLU A 137 18.73 9.24 -2.67
CA GLU A 137 20.10 9.43 -3.18
C GLU A 137 20.66 8.18 -3.88
N GLY A 138 19.98 7.04 -3.75
CA GLY A 138 20.29 5.79 -4.44
C GLY A 138 20.83 4.67 -3.54
N ASP A 139 21.12 4.95 -2.27
CA ASP A 139 21.53 3.93 -1.30
C ASP A 139 20.31 3.31 -0.60
N ARG A 140 20.09 2.01 -0.83
CA ARG A 140 18.96 1.24 -0.27
C ARG A 140 19.36 0.28 0.84
N THR A 141 20.58 0.41 1.37
CA THR A 141 21.10 -0.48 2.40
C THR A 141 20.24 -0.44 3.66
N LEU A 142 19.97 0.77 4.16
CA LEU A 142 19.14 0.97 5.35
C LEU A 142 17.67 0.57 5.11
N GLU A 143 17.08 0.90 3.96
CA GLU A 143 15.74 0.42 3.59
C GLU A 143 15.65 -1.11 3.65
N SER A 144 16.65 -1.80 3.12
CA SER A 144 16.70 -3.26 3.10
C SER A 144 16.84 -3.85 4.51
N GLU A 145 17.65 -3.23 5.36
CA GLU A 145 17.80 -3.63 6.76
C GLU A 145 16.49 -3.47 7.54
N LEU A 146 15.85 -2.29 7.44
CA LEU A 146 14.59 -2.01 8.11
C LEU A 146 13.44 -2.89 7.58
N THR A 147 13.47 -3.25 6.30
CA THR A 147 12.51 -4.19 5.72
C THR A 147 12.64 -5.57 6.38
N ARG A 148 13.87 -6.08 6.59
CA ARG A 148 14.10 -7.35 7.30
C ARG A 148 13.67 -7.30 8.76
N GLU A 149 13.88 -6.18 9.45
CA GLU A 149 13.33 -6.00 10.80
C GLU A 149 11.81 -5.99 10.81
N LEU A 150 11.17 -5.35 9.82
CA LEU A 150 9.71 -5.38 9.72
C LEU A 150 9.17 -6.79 9.48
N VAL A 151 9.87 -7.65 8.72
CA VAL A 151 9.50 -9.07 8.58
C VAL A 151 9.49 -9.77 9.94
N ARG A 152 10.52 -9.56 10.78
CA ARG A 152 10.54 -10.10 12.15
C ARG A 152 9.37 -9.58 13.00
N CYS A 153 9.03 -8.30 12.87
CA CYS A 153 7.86 -7.73 13.54
C CYS A 153 6.55 -8.37 13.07
N VAL A 154 6.43 -8.70 11.78
CA VAL A 154 5.29 -9.46 11.28
C VAL A 154 5.24 -10.82 11.96
N ASP A 155 6.32 -11.58 12.01
CA ASP A 155 6.30 -12.92 12.63
C ASP A 155 5.92 -12.90 14.12
N LEU A 156 6.24 -11.83 14.85
CA LEU A 156 5.88 -11.64 16.26
C LEU A 156 4.42 -11.22 16.50
N GLU A 157 3.68 -10.77 15.49
CA GLU A 157 2.28 -10.38 15.64
C GLU A 157 1.35 -11.59 15.42
N PRO A 158 0.73 -12.16 16.46
CA PRO A 158 -0.11 -13.35 16.31
C PRO A 158 -1.47 -13.06 15.66
N ASP A 159 -1.98 -11.82 15.77
CA ASP A 159 -3.29 -11.48 15.21
C ASP A 159 -3.18 -11.14 13.72
N ASN A 160 -3.91 -11.88 12.88
CA ASN A 160 -3.88 -11.72 11.43
C ASN A 160 -4.27 -10.30 10.97
N VAL A 161 -5.25 -9.67 11.64
CA VAL A 161 -5.76 -8.34 11.27
C VAL A 161 -4.74 -7.25 11.62
N ARG A 162 -4.08 -7.34 12.78
CA ARG A 162 -2.97 -6.46 13.14
C ARG A 162 -1.78 -6.71 12.24
N ALA A 163 -1.35 -7.95 12.04
CA ALA A 163 -0.21 -8.30 11.21
C ALA A 163 -0.32 -7.73 9.78
N ARG A 164 -1.53 -7.75 9.22
CA ARG A 164 -1.85 -7.14 7.92
C ARG A 164 -1.37 -5.70 7.79
N ARG A 165 -1.47 -4.91 8.87
CA ARG A 165 -1.00 -3.52 8.91
C ARG A 165 0.48 -3.39 8.60
N LEU A 166 1.28 -4.34 9.06
CA LEU A 166 2.73 -4.39 8.83
C LEU A 166 3.04 -5.03 7.47
N ILE A 167 2.35 -6.13 7.12
CA ILE A 167 2.49 -6.82 5.82
C ILE A 167 2.27 -5.88 4.64
N HIS A 168 1.38 -4.89 4.79
CA HIS A 168 1.09 -3.91 3.75
C HIS A 168 2.29 -3.04 3.39
N HIS A 169 3.30 -2.91 4.24
CA HIS A 169 4.53 -2.18 3.91
C HIS A 169 5.62 -3.10 3.36
N LEU A 170 5.39 -4.42 3.30
CA LEU A 170 6.40 -5.35 2.77
C LEU A 170 6.33 -5.45 1.24
N PRO A 171 7.50 -5.43 0.56
CA PRO A 171 7.57 -5.81 -0.85
C PRO A 171 7.24 -7.29 -1.01
N SER A 172 6.83 -7.70 -2.21
CA SER A 172 6.40 -9.08 -2.48
C SER A 172 7.41 -10.13 -1.98
N ARG A 173 8.69 -9.96 -2.32
CA ARG A 173 9.76 -10.94 -2.04
C ARG A 173 9.94 -11.24 -0.55
N GLU A 174 9.75 -10.23 0.28
CA GLU A 174 9.94 -10.31 1.74
C GLU A 174 8.69 -10.81 2.48
N ARG A 175 7.55 -10.98 1.79
CA ARG A 175 6.39 -11.65 2.36
C ARG A 175 6.63 -13.16 2.39
N ARG A 176 6.52 -13.74 3.59
CA ARG A 176 6.66 -15.17 3.82
C ARG A 176 5.64 -15.96 2.99
N ILE A 177 6.09 -17.07 2.40
CA ILE A 177 5.19 -18.03 1.77
C ILE A 177 4.50 -18.81 2.90
N PRO A 178 3.16 -18.80 2.99
CA PRO A 178 2.46 -19.53 4.04
C PRO A 178 2.60 -21.04 3.85
N ASP A 179 2.77 -21.75 4.96
CA ASP A 179 2.66 -23.20 5.01
C ASP A 179 1.18 -23.61 4.81
N VAL A 180 0.95 -24.79 4.22
CA VAL A 180 -0.38 -25.31 3.91
C VAL A 180 -0.54 -26.68 4.55
N ASP A 181 -1.59 -26.83 5.37
CA ASP A 181 -2.03 -28.12 5.87
C ASP A 181 -2.97 -28.78 4.85
N PHE A 182 -2.40 -29.58 3.95
CA PHE A 182 -3.15 -30.27 2.91
C PHE A 182 -4.12 -31.32 3.44
N VAL A 183 -3.90 -31.87 4.63
CA VAL A 183 -4.83 -32.83 5.25
C VAL A 183 -6.12 -32.12 5.63
N SER A 184 -6.00 -31.01 6.37
CA SER A 184 -7.16 -30.19 6.72
C SER A 184 -7.88 -29.62 5.49
N VAL A 185 -7.14 -29.24 4.44
CA VAL A 185 -7.74 -28.77 3.19
C VAL A 185 -8.56 -29.86 2.50
N ALA A 186 -8.05 -31.09 2.41
CA ALA A 186 -8.76 -32.22 1.81
C ALA A 186 -10.07 -32.52 2.56
N GLU A 187 -10.01 -32.63 3.89
CA GLU A 187 -11.19 -32.88 4.73
C GLU A 187 -12.30 -31.83 4.51
N ARG A 188 -11.91 -30.55 4.39
CA ARG A 188 -12.85 -29.46 4.15
C ARG A 188 -13.44 -29.50 2.75
N LEU A 189 -12.63 -29.80 1.73
CA LEU A 189 -13.12 -29.94 0.35
C LEU A 189 -14.08 -31.12 0.21
N ASP A 190 -13.81 -32.26 0.88
CA ASP A 190 -14.70 -33.43 0.90
C ASP A 190 -16.05 -33.10 1.58
N ALA A 191 -16.04 -32.20 2.56
CA ALA A 191 -17.24 -31.64 3.17
C ALA A 191 -17.94 -30.56 2.32
N GLY A 192 -17.47 -30.29 1.08
CA GLY A 192 -18.03 -29.27 0.19
C GLY A 192 -17.68 -27.83 0.59
N VAL A 193 -16.69 -27.62 1.45
CA VAL A 193 -16.24 -26.32 1.92
C VAL A 193 -14.96 -25.92 1.19
N HIS A 194 -14.92 -24.70 0.65
CA HIS A 194 -13.74 -24.13 0.01
C HIS A 194 -12.91 -23.29 1.01
N PRO A 195 -11.89 -23.86 1.67
CA PRO A 195 -11.12 -23.14 2.68
C PRO A 195 -10.35 -21.95 2.09
N PRO A 196 -10.11 -20.88 2.87
CA PRO A 196 -9.20 -19.82 2.45
C PRO A 196 -7.80 -20.38 2.22
N PHE A 197 -7.06 -19.84 1.25
CA PHE A 197 -5.68 -20.29 1.01
C PHE A 197 -4.77 -19.97 2.21
N ASN A 198 -4.88 -18.74 2.72
CA ASN A 198 -4.27 -18.34 3.98
C ASN A 198 -4.94 -17.06 4.50
N GLU A 199 -5.40 -17.08 5.74
CA GLU A 199 -6.11 -15.94 6.37
C GLU A 199 -5.24 -14.70 6.52
N ARG A 200 -3.97 -14.89 6.87
CA ARG A 200 -3.04 -13.80 7.14
C ARG A 200 -2.71 -12.99 5.89
N TYR A 201 -2.51 -13.66 4.76
CA TYR A 201 -1.99 -13.04 3.54
C TYR A 201 -3.01 -12.87 2.42
N PHE A 202 -4.01 -13.76 2.32
CA PHE A 202 -4.83 -13.90 1.10
C PHE A 202 -6.34 -14.00 1.36
N HIS A 203 -6.81 -13.77 2.58
CA HIS A 203 -8.23 -13.84 2.88
C HIS A 203 -8.67 -12.78 3.89
N TYR A 204 -8.98 -11.60 3.37
CA TYR A 204 -9.63 -10.55 4.15
C TYR A 204 -10.41 -9.59 3.25
N ARG A 205 -11.45 -9.01 3.84
CA ARG A 205 -12.33 -8.02 3.20
C ARG A 205 -12.59 -6.88 4.16
N ASP A 206 -12.00 -5.72 3.91
CA ASP A 206 -12.42 -4.50 4.57
C ASP A 206 -13.74 -4.06 3.93
N VAL A 207 -14.83 -4.16 4.69
CA VAL A 207 -16.16 -3.79 4.21
C VAL A 207 -16.18 -2.30 3.90
N VAL A 208 -16.20 -1.98 2.61
CA VAL A 208 -16.55 -0.65 2.09
C VAL A 208 -18.07 -0.61 1.96
N ASN A 209 -18.78 -0.20 3.01
CA ASN A 209 -20.06 0.46 2.77
C ASN A 209 -19.76 1.80 2.08
N SER A 210 -20.61 2.24 1.15
CA SER A 210 -20.37 3.37 0.24
C SER A 210 -20.06 4.72 0.92
N LEU A 211 -20.19 4.79 2.26
CA LEU A 211 -19.93 5.95 3.10
C LEU A 211 -18.62 5.85 3.92
N SER A 212 -17.93 4.71 3.91
CA SER A 212 -16.73 4.47 4.73
C SER A 212 -15.48 4.26 3.87
N ARG A 213 -14.38 4.89 4.25
CA ARG A 213 -13.07 4.65 3.63
C ARG A 213 -12.48 3.34 4.15
N PRO A 214 -11.85 2.52 3.30
CA PRO A 214 -11.25 1.27 3.76
C PRO A 214 -10.14 1.56 4.76
N ARG A 215 -9.99 0.72 5.78
CA ARG A 215 -8.98 0.90 6.83
C ARG A 215 -7.57 0.74 6.30
N PHE A 216 -7.43 0.02 5.19
CA PHE A 216 -6.15 -0.26 4.54
C PHE A 216 -6.17 -0.01 3.03
N PRO A 217 -5.03 0.34 2.42
CA PRO A 217 -4.98 0.57 0.98
C PRO A 217 -5.27 -0.68 0.13
N LEU A 218 -4.82 -1.86 0.55
CA LEU A 218 -5.31 -3.12 -0.01
C LEU A 218 -6.55 -3.52 0.77
N ALA A 219 -7.73 -3.15 0.26
CA ALA A 219 -9.01 -3.29 0.93
C ALA A 219 -9.50 -4.75 0.95
N THR A 220 -9.36 -5.46 -0.16
CA THR A 220 -9.79 -6.85 -0.30
C THR A 220 -8.72 -7.69 -0.98
N ILE A 221 -8.46 -8.88 -0.43
CA ILE A 221 -7.93 -10.00 -1.18
C ILE A 221 -8.64 -11.26 -0.72
N TRP A 222 -9.13 -12.02 -1.68
CA TRP A 222 -9.81 -13.27 -1.39
C TRP A 222 -9.35 -14.37 -2.34
N VAL A 223 -8.63 -15.32 -1.76
CA VAL A 223 -8.19 -16.56 -2.41
C VAL A 223 -8.65 -17.76 -1.58
N SER A 224 -9.21 -18.76 -2.24
CA SER A 224 -9.62 -20.01 -1.59
C SER A 224 -9.15 -21.21 -2.40
N PHE A 225 -9.01 -22.36 -1.75
CA PHE A 225 -8.91 -23.63 -2.45
C PHE A 225 -10.23 -23.93 -3.16
N TRP A 226 -10.13 -24.31 -4.43
CA TRP A 226 -11.24 -24.84 -5.20
C TRP A 226 -11.16 -26.36 -5.28
N SER A 227 -9.94 -26.88 -5.40
CA SER A 227 -9.59 -28.30 -5.34
C SER A 227 -8.21 -28.44 -4.68
N MET A 228 -7.71 -29.68 -4.55
CA MET A 228 -6.36 -29.94 -4.04
C MET A 228 -5.24 -29.42 -4.96
N GLN A 229 -5.56 -29.09 -6.21
CA GLN A 229 -4.58 -28.59 -7.19
C GLN A 229 -4.83 -27.13 -7.60
N GLU A 230 -5.93 -26.52 -7.16
CA GLU A 230 -6.38 -25.24 -7.70
C GLU A 230 -6.81 -24.24 -6.63
N LEU A 231 -6.33 -23.02 -6.79
CA LEU A 231 -6.76 -21.82 -6.07
C LEU A 231 -7.68 -20.98 -6.95
N LYS A 232 -8.80 -20.52 -6.36
CA LYS A 232 -9.65 -19.50 -6.97
C LYS A 232 -9.26 -18.13 -6.42
N LEU A 233 -8.85 -17.23 -7.32
CA LEU A 233 -8.71 -15.81 -7.05
C LEU A 233 -10.06 -15.13 -7.27
N HIS A 234 -10.69 -14.69 -6.20
CA HIS A 234 -12.00 -14.03 -6.26
C HIS A 234 -11.86 -12.53 -6.51
N ASP A 235 -11.00 -11.87 -5.74
CA ASP A 235 -10.87 -10.41 -5.84
C ASP A 235 -9.51 -9.90 -5.31
N ILE A 236 -9.03 -8.80 -5.89
CA ILE A 236 -7.93 -7.97 -5.41
C ILE A 236 -8.37 -6.51 -5.56
N VAL A 237 -8.73 -5.89 -4.45
CA VAL A 237 -9.21 -4.50 -4.42
C VAL A 237 -8.20 -3.62 -3.72
N VAL A 238 -7.69 -2.65 -4.48
CA VAL A 238 -6.74 -1.64 -4.02
C VAL A 238 -7.37 -0.26 -4.13
N GLU A 239 -7.47 0.41 -3.00
CA GLU A 239 -8.14 1.70 -2.80
C GLU A 239 -7.19 2.75 -2.20
N ALA A 240 -7.59 4.01 -2.27
CA ALA A 240 -7.01 5.06 -1.45
C ALA A 240 -7.50 4.87 0.01
N GLY A 241 -6.80 4.05 0.80
CA GLY A 241 -7.15 3.74 2.19
C GLY A 241 -7.19 4.94 3.15
N ASP A 242 -7.72 4.74 4.36
CA ASP A 242 -7.75 5.71 5.45
C ASP A 242 -6.52 5.59 6.37
N THR A 243 -5.78 6.67 6.52
CA THR A 243 -4.41 6.62 7.05
C THR A 243 -4.14 7.30 8.40
N GLY A 244 -5.03 7.93 9.15
CA GLY A 244 -5.93 9.01 8.81
C GLY A 244 -5.25 10.32 9.22
N ARG A 245 -4.50 10.91 8.29
CA ARG A 245 -4.22 12.35 8.26
C ARG A 245 -5.19 12.99 7.25
N ARG A 246 -5.55 14.27 7.49
CA ARG A 246 -6.62 15.06 6.84
C ARG A 246 -6.74 14.86 5.32
N ARG A 247 -8.00 14.79 4.87
CA ARG A 247 -8.70 15.31 3.65
C ARG A 247 -7.99 15.43 2.28
N GLU A 248 -6.70 15.18 2.12
CA GLU A 248 -6.09 15.11 0.79
C GLU A 248 -6.46 13.78 0.13
N ARG A 249 -6.99 13.85 -1.10
CA ARG A 249 -7.20 12.67 -1.96
C ARG A 249 -5.83 12.06 -2.21
N ARG A 250 -5.52 10.98 -1.50
CA ARG A 250 -4.26 10.28 -1.67
C ARG A 250 -4.27 9.51 -2.98
N LYS A 251 -3.12 9.50 -3.66
CA LYS A 251 -2.88 8.68 -4.84
C LYS A 251 -3.16 7.22 -4.52
N ARG A 252 -3.78 6.51 -5.46
CA ARG A 252 -3.93 5.05 -5.38
C ARG A 252 -2.54 4.42 -5.21
N PRO A 253 -2.35 3.47 -4.29
CA PRO A 253 -1.04 2.87 -4.02
C PRO A 253 -0.57 2.03 -5.23
N ILE A 254 0.22 2.64 -6.10
CA ILE A 254 0.73 2.01 -7.32
C ILE A 254 1.70 0.89 -6.94
N GLY A 255 1.51 -0.29 -7.54
CA GLY A 255 2.37 -1.46 -7.31
C GLY A 255 1.94 -2.38 -6.16
N LEU A 256 1.04 -1.94 -5.26
CA LEU A 256 0.57 -2.79 -4.15
C LEU A 256 -0.14 -4.05 -4.66
N GLY A 257 -1.06 -3.91 -5.62
CA GLY A 257 -1.73 -5.05 -6.25
C GLY A 257 -0.73 -6.01 -6.91
N THR A 258 0.28 -5.47 -7.60
CA THR A 258 1.38 -6.27 -8.20
C THR A 258 2.13 -7.05 -7.12
N ALA A 259 2.51 -6.41 -6.01
CA ALA A 259 3.27 -7.09 -4.96
C ALA A 259 2.48 -8.24 -4.31
N VAL A 260 1.16 -8.05 -4.15
CA VAL A 260 0.25 -9.07 -3.62
C VAL A 260 0.08 -10.22 -4.60
N LEU A 261 -0.18 -9.92 -5.88
CA LEU A 261 -0.34 -10.95 -6.90
C LEU A 261 0.97 -11.74 -7.09
N SER A 262 2.13 -11.08 -7.11
CA SER A 262 3.42 -11.78 -7.17
C SER A 262 3.68 -12.64 -5.93
N HIS A 263 3.19 -12.25 -4.75
CA HIS A 263 3.29 -13.05 -3.54
C HIS A 263 2.38 -14.28 -3.61
N LEU A 264 1.15 -14.11 -4.12
CA LEU A 264 0.25 -15.22 -4.40
C LEU A 264 0.85 -16.20 -5.40
N CYS A 265 1.36 -15.72 -6.54
CA CYS A 265 1.99 -16.57 -7.55
C CYS A 265 3.16 -17.38 -6.99
N ARG A 266 4.08 -16.75 -6.24
CA ARG A 266 5.18 -17.46 -5.57
C ARG A 266 4.70 -18.52 -4.58
N SER A 267 3.64 -18.20 -3.84
CA SER A 267 3.08 -19.12 -2.85
C SER A 267 2.41 -20.32 -3.55
N ALA A 268 1.71 -20.08 -4.66
CA ALA A 268 1.12 -21.13 -5.47
C ALA A 268 2.19 -22.00 -6.15
N ASP A 269 3.24 -21.40 -6.70
CA ASP A 269 4.38 -22.10 -7.32
C ASP A 269 5.06 -23.05 -6.31
N ARG A 270 5.32 -22.57 -5.07
CA ARG A 270 5.93 -23.36 -3.99
C ARG A 270 5.14 -24.63 -3.63
N HIS A 271 3.83 -24.60 -3.86
CA HIS A 271 2.88 -25.65 -3.50
C HIS A 271 2.33 -26.39 -4.72
N GLY A 272 2.79 -26.08 -5.93
CA GLY A 272 2.31 -26.71 -7.16
C GLY A 272 0.84 -26.44 -7.48
N LEU A 273 0.30 -25.29 -7.07
CA LEU A 273 -1.12 -24.96 -7.23
C LEU A 273 -1.35 -24.07 -8.47
N ALA A 274 -2.33 -24.43 -9.29
CA ALA A 274 -2.81 -23.55 -10.35
C ALA A 274 -3.70 -22.44 -9.75
N ILE A 275 -3.70 -21.27 -10.37
CA ILE A 275 -4.57 -20.15 -9.99
C ILE A 275 -5.55 -19.89 -11.12
N PHE A 276 -6.84 -19.80 -10.83
CA PHE A 276 -7.83 -19.34 -11.79
C PHE A 276 -8.76 -18.27 -11.20
N GLY A 277 -9.48 -17.56 -12.05
CA GLY A 277 -10.43 -16.53 -11.66
C GLY A 277 -11.10 -15.88 -12.86
N GLU A 278 -11.64 -14.68 -12.65
CA GLU A 278 -12.31 -13.91 -13.70
C GLU A 278 -11.89 -12.44 -13.66
N ILE A 279 -11.89 -11.80 -14.82
CA ILE A 279 -11.65 -10.36 -14.94
C ILE A 279 -12.94 -9.60 -14.66
N MET A 280 -13.00 -8.94 -13.50
CA MET A 280 -14.11 -8.07 -13.13
C MET A 280 -13.58 -6.76 -12.51
N PRO A 281 -13.31 -5.71 -13.31
CA PRO A 281 -12.97 -4.41 -12.74
C PRO A 281 -14.20 -3.79 -12.05
N GLY A 282 -13.97 -2.95 -11.04
CA GLY A 282 -15.05 -2.32 -10.27
C GLY A 282 -15.98 -1.43 -11.10
N ASP A 283 -15.47 -0.78 -12.15
CA ASP A 283 -16.25 0.05 -13.09
C ASP A 283 -16.96 -0.76 -14.18
N ARG A 284 -16.64 -2.05 -14.30
CA ARG A 284 -17.20 -2.99 -15.29
C ARG A 284 -17.08 -2.51 -16.74
N THR A 285 -16.04 -1.76 -17.07
CA THR A 285 -15.78 -1.31 -18.45
C THR A 285 -14.85 -2.27 -19.19
N GLU A 286 -15.00 -2.37 -20.52
CA GLU A 286 -14.08 -3.17 -21.35
C GLU A 286 -12.66 -2.60 -21.35
N GLU A 287 -12.49 -1.28 -21.31
CA GLU A 287 -11.17 -0.65 -21.24
C GLU A 287 -10.42 -1.05 -19.95
N SER A 288 -11.09 -0.97 -18.80
CA SER A 288 -10.52 -1.42 -17.53
C SER A 288 -10.29 -2.92 -17.51
N SER A 289 -11.17 -3.71 -18.13
CA SER A 289 -11.03 -5.17 -18.25
C SER A 289 -9.82 -5.54 -19.11
N ALA A 290 -9.62 -4.90 -20.26
CA ALA A 290 -8.46 -5.11 -21.12
C ALA A 290 -7.15 -4.69 -20.44
N ARG A 291 -7.17 -3.60 -19.64
CA ARG A 291 -6.02 -3.19 -18.83
C ARG A 291 -5.68 -4.23 -17.75
N LEU A 292 -6.69 -4.80 -17.09
CA LEU A 292 -6.51 -5.89 -16.12
C LEU A 292 -6.02 -7.17 -16.79
N ALA A 293 -6.53 -7.52 -17.97
CA ALA A 293 -6.06 -8.67 -18.74
C ALA A 293 -4.55 -8.58 -19.01
N ARG A 294 -4.10 -7.45 -19.56
CA ARG A 294 -2.67 -7.17 -19.76
C ARG A 294 -1.87 -7.23 -18.47
N TRP A 295 -2.45 -6.81 -17.35
CA TRP A 295 -1.78 -6.91 -16.05
C TRP A 295 -1.62 -8.36 -15.60
N TYR A 296 -2.67 -9.19 -15.69
CA TYR A 296 -2.59 -10.62 -15.40
C TYR A 296 -1.62 -11.37 -16.32
N GLU A 297 -1.61 -11.07 -17.62
CA GLU A 297 -0.67 -11.67 -18.60
C GLU A 297 0.79 -11.45 -18.20
N ARG A 298 1.15 -10.25 -17.70
CA ARG A 298 2.51 -9.96 -17.20
C ARG A 298 2.91 -10.83 -16.00
N HIS A 299 1.95 -11.42 -15.29
CA HIS A 299 2.19 -12.36 -14.19
C HIS A 299 2.11 -13.82 -14.61
N GLY A 300 2.00 -14.09 -15.93
CA GLY A 300 1.97 -15.44 -16.50
C GLY A 300 0.59 -16.06 -16.56
N PHE A 301 -0.49 -15.28 -16.43
CA PHE A 301 -1.84 -15.79 -16.65
C PHE A 301 -2.17 -15.84 -18.14
N VAL A 302 -2.81 -16.93 -18.55
CA VAL A 302 -3.50 -17.07 -19.83
C VAL A 302 -4.93 -16.55 -19.67
N ILE A 303 -5.38 -15.76 -20.63
CA ILE A 303 -6.72 -15.16 -20.64
C ILE A 303 -7.59 -15.86 -21.66
N THR A 304 -8.73 -16.40 -21.23
CA THR A 304 -9.75 -16.97 -22.10
C THR A 304 -10.91 -16.00 -22.21
N GLN A 305 -10.94 -15.27 -23.32
CA GLN A 305 -12.02 -14.33 -23.64
C GLN A 305 -13.33 -15.08 -23.93
N LYS A 306 -14.48 -14.44 -23.64
CA LYS A 306 -15.80 -14.98 -24.02
C LYS A 306 -16.02 -14.91 -25.53
N SER A 307 -15.59 -13.81 -26.12
CA SER A 307 -15.55 -13.56 -27.57
C SER A 307 -14.36 -12.65 -27.87
N PRO A 308 -13.83 -12.66 -29.11
CA PRO A 308 -12.69 -11.82 -29.48
C PRO A 308 -12.89 -10.35 -29.11
N GLY A 309 -11.98 -9.80 -28.31
CA GLY A 309 -11.99 -8.41 -27.86
C GLY A 309 -12.84 -8.13 -26.60
N VAL A 310 -13.53 -9.13 -26.04
CA VAL A 310 -14.34 -8.99 -24.82
C VAL A 310 -13.60 -9.58 -23.63
N TYR A 311 -13.15 -8.70 -22.73
CA TYR A 311 -12.38 -9.07 -21.54
C TYR A 311 -13.21 -9.06 -20.27
N LEU A 312 -14.36 -8.37 -20.25
CA LEU A 312 -15.23 -8.41 -19.09
C LEU A 312 -15.73 -9.84 -18.84
N TRP A 313 -15.51 -10.34 -17.63
CA TRP A 313 -15.76 -11.73 -17.23
C TRP A 313 -14.94 -12.78 -18.03
N ALA A 314 -13.84 -12.37 -18.67
CA ALA A 314 -12.90 -13.34 -19.24
C ALA A 314 -12.29 -14.17 -18.10
N LYS A 315 -12.06 -15.46 -18.37
CA LYS A 315 -11.42 -16.35 -17.40
C LYS A 315 -9.92 -16.12 -17.43
N ILE A 316 -9.30 -16.15 -16.27
CA ILE A 316 -7.84 -16.15 -16.13
C ILE A 316 -7.40 -17.48 -15.56
N ARG A 317 -6.27 -17.99 -16.04
CA ARG A 317 -5.64 -19.18 -15.48
C ARG A 317 -4.12 -19.06 -15.52
N ARG A 318 -3.45 -19.48 -14.47
CA ARG A 318 -2.00 -19.58 -14.39
C ARG A 318 -1.63 -20.94 -13.84
N GLU A 319 -0.85 -21.69 -14.60
CA GLU A 319 -0.23 -22.92 -14.11
C GLU A 319 0.93 -22.59 -13.17
N PRO A 320 1.21 -23.47 -12.18
CA PRO A 320 2.37 -23.29 -11.31
C PRO A 320 3.66 -23.39 -12.13
N LYS A 321 4.64 -22.55 -11.79
CA LYS A 321 5.98 -22.63 -12.35
C LYS A 321 6.85 -23.58 -11.50
N PRO A 322 7.67 -24.46 -12.12
CA PRO A 322 8.64 -25.25 -11.38
C PRO A 322 9.62 -24.33 -10.65
N LEU A 323 10.12 -24.77 -9.49
CA LEU A 323 11.00 -23.98 -8.62
C LEU A 323 12.40 -23.71 -9.21
N ASP A 324 12.73 -24.30 -10.37
CA ASP A 324 14.08 -24.31 -10.97
C ASP A 324 14.19 -23.56 -12.32
N SER A 325 13.39 -22.53 -12.57
CA SER A 325 13.51 -21.69 -13.80
C SER A 325 13.98 -20.27 -13.54
#